data_AF-A0A7U3VTQ2-F1
#
_entry.id   AF-A0A7U3VTQ2-F1
#
_cell.length_a   1.000
_cell.length_b   1.000
_cell.length_c   1.000
_cell.angle_alpha   90.00
_cell.angle_beta   90.00
_cell.angle_gamma   90.00
#
_symmetry.space_group_name_H-M   'P 1'
#
loop_
_entity.id
_entity.type
_entity.pdbx_description
1 polymer ?
#
loop_
_entity_poly.entity_id
_entity_poly.type
_entity_poly.pdbx_seq_one_letter_code
_entity_poly.pdbx_strand_id
1 'polypeptide(L)'
;MSRIAILSVNHQLAPVEVREKVAFTPDKLTQALNNLHHIDGIDACIILSTCNRVEIYVASNHQNPKELLSDYLAKTHNIKRDTINSYLNYFEDNEALTHLCNVATGLDSLVLGEAQILGQLKDAYHIAKEAKTLNKLLEKLFQHAFSTAKKVRTDTQIGTSPVSIAYCAVKLSEKIFEQLSEQTVLLIGAGEMIELCAQYLNQKGVNKMIVANRTIENAQKIAHLYQAQSISLKQFSSVVHKADIIISSTAASVPIIGKGLIESALKKRKHKPIFMLDIAIPRDIEPEVGQLDDVYLYTVDDLEQVVNDNIGNREKEKGLAQEIIIKQNQVFNQWLDILPNEQLVQFYRFGANSIKDELLEKAIKQLKNGADSEDIIRKLADQLANKLLHLPFKNIKQTSIENLSQCEGCIPPIKK
;
A
#
# COMPACT_ATOMS: atom_id res chain seq x y z
N MET A 1 -20.53 -4.29 12.46
CA MET A 1 -19.08 -4.23 12.72
C MET A 1 -18.40 -3.98 11.39
N SER A 2 -17.40 -3.11 11.35
CA SER A 2 -16.68 -2.79 10.12
C SER A 2 -15.82 -3.98 9.70
N ARG A 3 -15.93 -4.38 8.44
CA ARG A 3 -15.15 -5.46 7.82
C ARG A 3 -13.95 -4.86 7.11
N ILE A 4 -12.89 -5.66 6.98
CA ILE A 4 -11.71 -5.25 6.23
C ILE A 4 -11.94 -5.65 4.78
N ALA A 5 -11.87 -4.70 3.86
CA ALA A 5 -12.02 -4.96 2.44
C ALA A 5 -10.90 -4.34 1.63
N ILE A 6 -10.49 -5.00 0.55
CA ILE A 6 -9.47 -4.54 -0.37
C ILE A 6 -10.01 -4.65 -1.79
N LEU A 7 -9.97 -3.57 -2.54
CA LEU A 7 -10.13 -3.58 -3.99
C LEU A 7 -8.75 -3.40 -4.64
N SER A 8 -8.37 -4.31 -5.53
CA SER A 8 -7.03 -4.32 -6.15
C SER A 8 -7.15 -4.38 -7.67
N VAL A 9 -6.39 -3.53 -8.36
CA VAL A 9 -6.04 -3.63 -9.79
C VAL A 9 -4.55 -3.82 -9.86
N ASN A 10 -4.07 -4.96 -10.35
CA ASN A 10 -2.65 -5.29 -10.36
C ASN A 10 -2.21 -5.90 -11.70
N HIS A 11 -0.90 -5.96 -11.92
CA HIS A 11 -0.28 -6.46 -13.17
C HIS A 11 -0.72 -7.88 -13.57
N GLN A 12 -1.08 -8.75 -12.62
CA GLN A 12 -1.45 -10.14 -12.91
C GLN A 12 -2.75 -10.24 -13.73
N LEU A 13 -3.67 -9.29 -13.56
CA LEU A 13 -4.93 -9.24 -14.29
C LEU A 13 -4.97 -8.07 -15.28
N ALA A 14 -4.38 -6.94 -14.93
CA ALA A 14 -4.55 -5.67 -15.63
C ALA A 14 -3.26 -5.27 -16.36
N PRO A 15 -3.28 -5.15 -17.70
CA PRO A 15 -2.13 -4.64 -18.44
C PRO A 15 -1.88 -3.16 -18.08
N VAL A 16 -0.68 -2.64 -18.40
CA VAL A 16 -0.31 -1.25 -18.09
C VAL A 16 -1.39 -0.25 -18.55
N GLU A 17 -2.00 -0.41 -19.73
CA GLU A 17 -2.99 0.55 -20.26
C GLU A 17 -4.21 0.74 -19.36
N VAL A 18 -4.55 -0.29 -18.59
CA VAL A 18 -5.66 -0.26 -17.63
C VAL A 18 -5.18 0.36 -16.32
N ARG A 19 -4.02 -0.05 -15.81
CA ARG A 19 -3.46 0.46 -14.55
C ARG A 19 -3.17 1.95 -14.59
N GLU A 20 -2.67 2.47 -15.69
CA GLU A 20 -2.42 3.91 -15.87
C GLU A 20 -3.68 4.76 -15.72
N LYS A 21 -4.82 4.24 -16.19
CA LYS A 21 -6.11 4.95 -16.10
C LYS A 21 -6.61 5.05 -14.66
N VAL A 22 -6.21 4.11 -13.80
CA VAL A 22 -6.62 4.06 -12.38
C VAL A 22 -5.52 4.47 -11.42
N ALA A 23 -4.35 4.89 -11.92
CA ALA A 23 -3.22 5.30 -11.09
C ALA A 23 -3.47 6.66 -10.42
N PHE A 24 -3.18 6.75 -9.12
CA PHE A 24 -3.23 8.00 -8.36
C PHE A 24 -1.87 8.70 -8.43
N THR A 25 -1.85 9.91 -8.99
CA THR A 25 -0.67 10.77 -8.93
C THR A 25 -0.51 11.35 -7.51
N PRO A 26 0.72 11.63 -7.04
CA PRO A 26 0.97 12.16 -5.69
C PRO A 26 0.11 13.38 -5.34
N ASP A 27 -0.07 14.30 -6.30
CA ASP A 27 -0.85 15.54 -6.11
C ASP A 27 -2.35 15.30 -5.88
N LYS A 28 -2.89 14.17 -6.37
CA LYS A 28 -4.32 13.84 -6.29
C LYS A 28 -4.63 12.82 -5.19
N LEU A 29 -3.63 12.10 -4.71
CA LEU A 29 -3.78 10.99 -3.77
C LEU A 29 -4.44 11.43 -2.46
N THR A 30 -3.99 12.54 -1.86
CA THR A 30 -4.56 13.04 -0.59
C THR A 30 -6.02 13.47 -0.74
N GLN A 31 -6.36 14.13 -1.85
CA GLN A 31 -7.75 14.53 -2.12
C GLN A 31 -8.65 13.31 -2.34
N ALA A 32 -8.18 12.33 -3.12
CA ALA A 32 -8.89 11.07 -3.31
C ALA A 32 -9.14 10.37 -1.98
N LEU A 33 -8.12 10.24 -1.14
CA LEU A 33 -8.24 9.60 0.16
C LEU A 33 -9.31 10.26 1.05
N ASN A 34 -9.33 11.60 1.11
CA ASN A 34 -10.35 12.34 1.86
C ASN A 34 -11.76 12.12 1.27
N ASN A 35 -11.90 12.13 -0.05
CA ASN A 35 -13.18 11.89 -0.71
C ASN A 35 -13.72 10.49 -0.39
N LEU A 36 -12.85 9.47 -0.40
CA LEU A 36 -13.20 8.09 -0.04
C LEU A 36 -13.65 7.98 1.42
N HIS A 37 -12.93 8.64 2.34
CA HIS A 37 -13.26 8.61 3.77
C HIS A 37 -14.61 9.27 4.08
N HIS A 38 -15.07 10.21 3.25
CA HIS A 38 -16.37 10.87 3.39
C HIS A 38 -17.55 10.08 2.82
N ILE A 39 -17.32 8.90 2.22
CA ILE A 39 -18.41 8.06 1.74
C ILE A 39 -19.07 7.34 2.92
N ASP A 40 -20.40 7.41 2.98
CA ASP A 40 -21.19 6.71 4.00
C ASP A 40 -20.86 5.20 4.00
N GLY A 41 -20.49 4.72 5.18
CA GLY A 41 -20.12 3.32 5.41
C GLY A 41 -18.62 3.01 5.25
N ILE A 42 -17.76 4.01 4.98
CA ILE A 42 -16.30 3.90 5.08
C ILE A 42 -15.84 4.49 6.41
N ASP A 43 -15.37 3.64 7.32
CA ASP A 43 -14.90 4.07 8.65
C ASP A 43 -13.41 4.45 8.65
N ALA A 44 -12.62 3.90 7.73
CA ALA A 44 -11.23 4.24 7.50
C ALA A 44 -10.75 3.73 6.13
N CYS A 45 -9.73 4.36 5.55
CA CYS A 45 -9.19 3.98 4.25
C CYS A 45 -7.70 4.32 4.03
N ILE A 46 -7.06 3.54 3.15
CA ILE A 46 -5.70 3.74 2.61
C ILE A 46 -5.74 3.47 1.10
N ILE A 47 -5.00 4.26 0.32
CA ILE A 47 -4.79 4.03 -1.11
C ILE A 47 -3.31 3.79 -1.35
N LEU A 48 -2.98 2.64 -1.93
CA LEU A 48 -1.66 2.31 -2.46
C LEU A 48 -1.70 2.43 -3.97
N SER A 49 -0.86 3.29 -4.54
CA SER A 49 -0.71 3.43 -5.99
C SER A 49 0.76 3.31 -6.34
N THR A 50 1.11 2.26 -7.06
CA THR A 50 2.48 1.97 -7.51
C THR A 50 2.46 1.69 -9.02
N CYS A 51 3.62 1.38 -9.60
CA CYS A 51 3.67 0.89 -10.97
C CYS A 51 2.86 -0.41 -11.12
N ASN A 52 3.00 -1.37 -10.22
CA ASN A 52 2.45 -2.72 -10.40
C ASN A 52 1.03 -2.91 -9.86
N ARG A 53 0.50 -1.96 -9.08
CA ARG A 53 -0.83 -2.07 -8.48
C ARG A 53 -1.44 -0.74 -8.06
N VAL A 54 -2.76 -0.70 -8.09
CA VAL A 54 -3.59 0.26 -7.39
C VAL A 54 -4.49 -0.53 -6.44
N GLU A 55 -4.35 -0.29 -5.15
CA GLU A 55 -5.13 -0.97 -4.11
C GLU A 55 -5.78 0.02 -3.16
N ILE A 56 -7.06 -0.21 -2.86
CA ILE A 56 -7.83 0.55 -1.90
C ILE A 56 -8.15 -0.37 -0.72
N TYR A 57 -7.62 -0.05 0.45
CA TYR A 57 -7.87 -0.77 1.70
C TYR A 57 -8.88 0.02 2.51
N VAL A 58 -9.95 -0.62 2.97
CA VAL A 58 -10.96 0.04 3.81
C VAL A 58 -11.36 -0.80 5.02
N ALA A 59 -11.72 -0.12 6.09
CA ALA A 59 -12.62 -0.66 7.09
C ALA A 59 -14.03 -0.12 6.76
N SER A 60 -14.96 -1.01 6.41
CA SER A 60 -16.28 -0.61 5.94
C SER A 60 -17.40 -1.37 6.63
N ASN A 61 -18.48 -0.67 6.96
CA ASN A 61 -19.73 -1.28 7.43
C ASN A 61 -20.83 -1.30 6.35
N HIS A 62 -20.50 -0.87 5.12
CA HIS A 62 -21.39 -0.87 3.98
C HIS A 62 -21.83 -2.29 3.60
N GLN A 63 -23.06 -2.46 3.09
CA GLN A 63 -23.58 -3.78 2.73
C GLN A 63 -22.82 -4.43 1.57
N ASN A 64 -22.38 -3.61 0.61
CA ASN A 64 -21.61 -4.06 -0.55
C ASN A 64 -20.37 -3.17 -0.76
N PRO A 65 -19.27 -3.41 -0.02
CA PRO A 65 -18.06 -2.60 -0.16
C PRO A 65 -17.45 -2.74 -1.56
N LYS A 66 -17.54 -3.91 -2.19
CA LYS A 66 -17.02 -4.14 -3.55
C LYS A 66 -17.62 -3.17 -4.56
N GLU A 67 -18.94 -3.04 -4.61
CA GLU A 67 -19.61 -2.12 -5.55
C GLU A 67 -19.26 -0.66 -5.26
N LEU A 68 -19.29 -0.26 -3.99
CA LEU A 68 -18.96 1.10 -3.56
C LEU A 68 -17.54 1.49 -3.99
N LEU A 69 -16.56 0.63 -3.74
CA LEU A 69 -15.16 0.88 -4.10
C LEU A 69 -14.96 0.89 -5.62
N SER A 70 -15.65 0.01 -6.35
CA SER A 70 -15.59 -0.06 -7.81
C SER A 70 -16.16 1.21 -8.44
N ASP A 71 -17.30 1.70 -7.94
CA ASP A 71 -17.93 2.94 -8.40
C ASP A 71 -17.08 4.16 -8.03
N TYR A 72 -16.47 4.15 -6.84
CA TYR A 72 -15.56 5.21 -6.40
C TYR A 72 -14.35 5.30 -7.32
N LEU A 73 -13.69 4.18 -7.63
CA LEU A 73 -12.53 4.15 -8.52
C LEU A 73 -12.90 4.63 -9.93
N ALA A 74 -14.02 4.15 -10.47
CA ALA A 74 -14.52 4.56 -11.78
C ALA A 74 -14.81 6.07 -11.85
N LYS A 75 -15.52 6.62 -10.85
CA LYS A 75 -15.85 8.05 -10.78
C LYS A 75 -14.61 8.93 -10.62
N THR A 76 -13.67 8.53 -9.76
CA THR A 76 -12.47 9.32 -9.46
C THR A 76 -11.59 9.50 -10.70
N HIS A 77 -11.52 8.47 -11.55
CA HIS A 77 -10.73 8.49 -12.78
C HIS A 77 -11.55 8.85 -14.04
N ASN A 78 -12.84 9.14 -13.89
CA ASN A 78 -13.76 9.43 -14.99
C ASN A 78 -13.76 8.35 -16.09
N ILE A 79 -13.81 7.08 -15.67
CA ILE A 79 -13.84 5.92 -16.55
C ILE A 79 -15.14 5.13 -16.38
N LYS A 80 -15.55 4.41 -17.42
CA LYS A 80 -16.72 3.51 -17.34
C LYS A 80 -16.36 2.30 -16.50
N ARG A 81 -17.16 1.98 -15.48
CA ARG A 81 -16.93 0.85 -14.58
C ARG A 81 -16.77 -0.49 -15.32
N ASP A 82 -17.52 -0.71 -16.38
CA ASP A 82 -17.43 -1.94 -17.20
C ASP A 82 -16.04 -2.17 -17.80
N THR A 83 -15.26 -1.10 -18.01
CA THR A 83 -13.91 -1.20 -18.58
C THR A 83 -12.87 -1.72 -17.59
N ILE A 84 -13.15 -1.63 -16.29
CA ILE A 84 -12.25 -2.09 -15.23
C ILE A 84 -12.76 -3.33 -14.51
N ASN A 85 -14.07 -3.62 -14.54
CA ASN A 85 -14.69 -4.72 -13.79
C ASN A 85 -14.00 -6.08 -13.97
N SER A 86 -13.54 -6.42 -15.19
CA SER A 86 -12.82 -7.67 -15.49
C SER A 86 -11.43 -7.75 -14.86
N TYR A 87 -10.89 -6.62 -14.43
CA TYR A 87 -9.54 -6.45 -13.88
C TYR A 87 -9.52 -6.20 -12.37
N LEU A 88 -10.70 -6.15 -11.73
CA LEU A 88 -10.86 -5.91 -10.29
C LEU A 88 -10.76 -7.22 -9.50
N ASN A 89 -9.79 -7.28 -8.59
CA ASN A 89 -9.79 -8.24 -7.49
C ASN A 89 -10.42 -7.62 -6.24
N TYR A 90 -11.16 -8.42 -5.49
CA TYR A 90 -11.75 -8.02 -4.22
C TYR A 90 -11.46 -9.07 -3.16
N PHE A 91 -11.01 -8.62 -2.00
CA PHE A 91 -10.70 -9.47 -0.86
C PHE A 91 -11.41 -8.92 0.38
N GLU A 92 -11.93 -9.80 1.22
CA GLU A 92 -12.64 -9.45 2.46
C GLU A 92 -12.09 -10.25 3.66
N ASP A 93 -12.05 -9.60 4.82
CA ASP A 93 -11.64 -10.14 6.11
C ASP A 93 -10.32 -10.93 6.05
N ASN A 94 -10.36 -12.26 6.22
CA ASN A 94 -9.17 -13.11 6.23
C ASN A 94 -8.42 -13.11 4.90
N GLU A 95 -9.13 -13.00 3.78
CA GLU A 95 -8.52 -12.91 2.45
C GLU A 95 -7.81 -11.57 2.31
N ALA A 96 -8.42 -10.48 2.79
CA ALA A 96 -7.82 -9.15 2.80
C ALA A 96 -6.54 -9.10 3.64
N LEU A 97 -6.57 -9.71 4.84
CA LEU A 97 -5.41 -9.84 5.71
C LEU A 97 -4.27 -10.61 5.01
N THR A 98 -4.59 -11.74 4.38
CA THR A 98 -3.61 -12.58 3.68
C THR A 98 -3.01 -11.84 2.49
N HIS A 99 -3.85 -11.19 1.67
CA HIS A 99 -3.42 -10.38 0.53
C HIS A 99 -2.47 -9.25 0.96
N LEU A 100 -2.83 -8.46 1.98
CA LEU A 100 -1.98 -7.40 2.49
C LEU A 100 -0.61 -7.93 2.96
N CYS A 101 -0.58 -9.07 3.67
CA CYS A 101 0.68 -9.69 4.09
C CYS A 101 1.52 -10.19 2.90
N ASN A 102 0.90 -10.75 1.86
CA ASN A 102 1.59 -11.15 0.63
C ASN A 102 2.18 -9.95 -0.12
N VAL A 103 1.43 -8.84 -0.21
CA VAL A 103 1.93 -7.58 -0.80
C VAL A 103 3.09 -7.02 0.02
N ALA A 104 2.95 -6.93 1.35
CA ALA A 104 3.98 -6.40 2.23
C ALA A 104 5.28 -7.23 2.21
N THR A 105 5.17 -8.54 2.01
CA THR A 105 6.31 -9.46 1.89
C THR A 105 6.93 -9.49 0.49
N GLY A 106 6.24 -8.93 -0.51
CA GLY A 106 6.67 -8.97 -1.91
C GLY A 106 6.45 -10.31 -2.60
N LEU A 107 5.59 -11.18 -2.04
CA LEU A 107 5.22 -12.46 -2.65
C LEU A 107 4.30 -12.31 -3.86
N ASP A 108 3.53 -11.22 -3.89
CA ASP A 108 2.63 -10.87 -5.00
C ASP A 108 3.25 -9.81 -5.94
N SER A 109 4.53 -9.49 -5.78
CA SER A 109 5.24 -8.56 -6.65
C SER A 109 5.73 -9.25 -7.93
N LEU A 110 5.78 -8.47 -9.01
CA LEU A 110 6.37 -8.84 -10.30
C LEU A 110 7.74 -9.48 -10.14
N VAL A 111 8.52 -8.96 -9.20
CA VAL A 111 9.68 -9.66 -8.69
C VAL A 111 9.48 -10.09 -7.23
N LEU A 112 9.52 -11.41 -7.03
CA LEU A 112 9.41 -12.02 -5.72
C LEU A 112 10.47 -11.45 -4.76
N GLY A 113 10.00 -10.91 -3.64
CA GLY A 113 10.85 -10.38 -2.57
C GLY A 113 11.34 -8.96 -2.75
N GLU A 114 10.80 -8.22 -3.73
CA GLU A 114 11.15 -6.81 -3.95
C GLU A 114 11.06 -5.99 -2.64
N ALA A 115 12.16 -5.36 -2.25
CA ALA A 115 12.23 -4.62 -0.99
C ALA A 115 11.31 -3.38 -0.99
N GLN A 116 11.14 -2.79 -2.18
CA GLN A 116 10.52 -1.49 -2.42
C GLN A 116 9.02 -1.45 -2.10
N ILE A 117 8.28 -2.54 -2.37
CA ILE A 117 6.83 -2.57 -2.10
C ILE A 117 6.49 -2.34 -0.62
N LEU A 118 7.33 -2.84 0.30
CA LEU A 118 7.14 -2.58 1.73
C LEU A 118 7.36 -1.11 2.07
N GLY A 119 8.31 -0.44 1.40
CA GLY A 119 8.53 1.00 1.53
C GLY A 119 7.32 1.78 1.05
N GLN A 120 6.86 1.50 -0.17
CA GLN A 120 5.67 2.14 -0.76
C GLN A 120 4.40 1.92 0.09
N LEU A 121 4.24 0.74 0.68
CA LEU A 121 3.13 0.44 1.59
C LEU A 121 3.23 1.26 2.90
N LYS A 122 4.43 1.48 3.43
CA LYS A 122 4.66 2.37 4.57
C LYS A 122 4.37 3.83 4.22
N ASP A 123 4.78 4.27 3.04
CA ASP A 123 4.50 5.63 2.58
C ASP A 123 3.00 5.87 2.43
N ALA A 124 2.27 4.92 1.83
CA ALA A 124 0.81 4.96 1.76
C ALA A 124 0.15 5.01 3.16
N TYR A 125 0.66 4.23 4.11
CA TYR A 125 0.23 4.28 5.52
C TYR A 125 0.49 5.65 6.16
N HIS A 126 1.66 6.25 5.93
CA HIS A 126 2.01 7.57 6.44
C HIS A 126 1.11 8.67 5.88
N ILE A 127 0.86 8.65 4.57
CA ILE A 127 -0.06 9.59 3.90
C ILE A 127 -1.46 9.48 4.51
N ALA A 128 -1.96 8.27 4.73
CA ALA A 128 -3.28 8.07 5.35
C ALA A 128 -3.33 8.52 6.81
N LYS A 129 -2.24 8.35 7.54
CA LYS A 129 -2.12 8.84 8.92
C LYS A 129 -2.14 10.37 8.98
N GLU A 130 -1.43 11.04 8.09
CA GLU A 130 -1.41 12.50 7.99
C GLU A 130 -2.76 13.07 7.56
N ALA A 131 -3.45 12.40 6.63
CA ALA A 131 -4.80 12.73 6.20
C ALA A 131 -5.90 12.37 7.23
N LYS A 132 -5.54 11.69 8.33
CA LYS A 132 -6.44 11.25 9.41
C LYS A 132 -7.58 10.34 8.93
N THR A 133 -7.33 9.51 7.92
CA THR A 133 -8.31 8.55 7.39
C THR A 133 -8.16 7.15 7.97
N LEU A 134 -7.33 6.99 9.01
CA LEU A 134 -7.09 5.71 9.69
C LEU A 134 -7.91 5.57 10.97
N ASN A 135 -8.26 4.33 11.30
CA ASN A 135 -8.80 3.95 12.61
C ASN A 135 -7.92 2.88 13.26
N LYS A 136 -8.21 2.55 14.54
CA LYS A 136 -7.48 1.53 15.31
C LYS A 136 -7.38 0.18 14.60
N LEU A 137 -8.41 -0.20 13.83
CA LEU A 137 -8.46 -1.48 13.11
C LEU A 137 -7.45 -1.51 11.96
N LEU A 138 -7.53 -0.55 11.03
CA LEU A 138 -6.58 -0.45 9.91
C LEU A 138 -5.16 -0.14 10.37
N GLU A 139 -4.97 0.67 11.42
CA GLU A 139 -3.65 0.90 12.00
C GLU A 139 -3.02 -0.41 12.46
N LYS A 140 -3.75 -1.22 13.24
CA LYS A 140 -3.21 -2.48 13.74
C LYS A 140 -3.00 -3.51 12.63
N LEU A 141 -3.87 -3.53 11.61
CA LEU A 141 -3.71 -4.37 10.43
C LEU A 141 -2.39 -4.07 9.69
N PHE A 142 -2.09 -2.81 9.43
CA PHE A 142 -0.86 -2.43 8.72
C PHE A 142 0.39 -2.68 9.57
N GLN A 143 0.34 -2.42 10.88
CA GLN A 143 1.45 -2.77 11.79
C GLN A 143 1.70 -4.29 11.82
N HIS A 144 0.64 -5.10 11.79
CA HIS A 144 0.75 -6.55 11.67
C HIS A 144 1.42 -6.97 10.35
N ALA A 145 1.01 -6.38 9.23
CA ALA A 145 1.62 -6.64 7.93
C ALA A 145 3.11 -6.26 7.90
N PHE A 146 3.48 -5.12 8.48
CA PHE A 146 4.89 -4.69 8.56
C PHE A 146 5.75 -5.61 9.44
N SER A 147 5.21 -6.05 10.58
CA SER A 147 5.86 -7.01 11.46
C SER A 147 6.06 -8.36 10.76
N THR A 148 5.02 -8.83 10.07
CA THR A 148 5.04 -10.09 9.31
C THR A 148 6.07 -10.02 8.18
N ALA A 149 6.09 -8.93 7.42
CA ALA A 149 7.07 -8.71 6.36
C ALA A 149 8.52 -8.72 6.89
N LYS A 150 8.76 -8.08 8.03
CA LYS A 150 10.06 -8.10 8.70
C LYS A 150 10.47 -9.52 9.10
N LYS A 151 9.54 -10.30 9.67
CA LYS A 151 9.80 -11.69 10.06
C LYS A 151 10.12 -12.56 8.85
N VAL A 152 9.30 -12.50 7.79
CA VAL A 152 9.55 -13.25 6.56
C VAL A 152 10.93 -12.93 5.97
N ARG A 153 11.33 -11.65 5.92
CA ARG A 153 12.65 -11.27 5.39
C ARG A 153 13.83 -11.69 6.26
N THR A 154 13.60 -11.86 7.57
CA THR A 154 14.64 -12.31 8.51
C THR A 154 14.78 -13.83 8.49
N ASP A 155 13.66 -14.54 8.38
CA ASP A 155 13.58 -15.99 8.54
C ASP A 155 13.62 -16.74 7.19
N THR A 156 13.59 -16.04 6.05
CA THR A 156 13.66 -16.64 4.69
C THR A 156 14.70 -15.95 3.81
N GLN A 157 15.14 -16.60 2.73
CA GLN A 157 16.06 -16.03 1.74
C GLN A 157 15.37 -15.10 0.73
N ILE A 158 14.08 -14.82 0.89
CA ILE A 158 13.36 -13.85 0.05
C ILE A 158 14.01 -12.46 0.12
N GLY A 159 14.62 -12.10 1.26
CA GLY A 159 15.30 -10.82 1.44
C GLY A 159 16.75 -10.75 0.95
N THR A 160 17.40 -11.88 0.64
CA THR A 160 18.87 -11.93 0.46
C THR A 160 19.34 -11.71 -0.99
N SER A 161 18.44 -11.57 -1.95
CA SER A 161 18.76 -11.13 -3.32
C SER A 161 17.52 -10.55 -4.02
N PRO A 162 17.21 -9.25 -3.81
CA PRO A 162 16.15 -8.62 -4.57
C PRO A 162 16.60 -8.52 -6.02
N VAL A 163 16.04 -9.37 -6.87
CA VAL A 163 15.95 -9.03 -8.28
C VAL A 163 14.98 -7.85 -8.30
N SER A 164 15.47 -6.65 -8.52
CA SER A 164 14.60 -5.48 -8.68
C SER A 164 14.20 -5.38 -10.15
N ILE A 165 13.13 -4.64 -10.43
CA ILE A 165 12.76 -4.30 -11.81
C ILE A 165 13.95 -3.63 -12.54
N ALA A 166 14.74 -2.82 -11.83
CA ALA A 166 15.97 -2.23 -12.33
C ALA A 166 17.06 -3.26 -12.70
N TYR A 167 17.18 -4.36 -11.95
CA TYR A 167 18.08 -5.44 -12.33
C TYR A 167 17.61 -6.16 -13.61
N CYS A 168 16.30 -6.42 -13.71
CA CYS A 168 15.70 -7.03 -14.90
C CYS A 168 15.92 -6.18 -16.14
N ALA A 169 15.77 -4.86 -16.00
CA ALA A 169 16.07 -3.88 -17.04
C ALA A 169 17.49 -4.05 -17.62
N VAL A 170 18.48 -4.15 -16.74
CA VAL A 170 19.89 -4.34 -17.13
C VAL A 170 20.08 -5.72 -17.78
N LYS A 171 19.45 -6.76 -17.24
CA LYS A 171 19.49 -8.11 -17.83
C LYS A 171 18.88 -8.17 -19.23
N LEU A 172 17.78 -7.48 -19.47
CA LEU A 172 17.17 -7.38 -20.79
C LEU A 172 18.11 -6.64 -21.76
N SER A 173 18.78 -5.60 -21.29
CA SER A 173 19.80 -4.89 -22.08
C SER A 173 20.95 -5.81 -22.50
N GLU A 174 21.40 -6.73 -21.63
CA GLU A 174 22.43 -7.75 -21.95
C GLU A 174 21.97 -8.77 -23.02
N LYS A 175 20.65 -9.01 -23.17
CA LYS A 175 20.12 -9.89 -24.23
C LYS A 175 20.15 -9.22 -25.61
N ILE A 176 20.13 -7.89 -25.65
CA ILE A 176 20.06 -7.10 -26.90
C ILE A 176 21.45 -6.66 -27.35
N PHE A 177 22.34 -6.30 -26.42
CA PHE A 177 23.70 -5.84 -26.72
C PHE A 177 24.73 -6.81 -26.17
N GLU A 178 25.64 -7.28 -27.03
CA GLU A 178 26.75 -8.18 -26.65
C GLU A 178 27.69 -7.54 -25.62
N GLN A 179 27.96 -6.24 -25.76
CA GLN A 179 28.88 -5.50 -24.90
C GLN A 179 28.32 -4.15 -24.47
N LEU A 180 27.82 -4.10 -23.23
CA LEU A 180 27.24 -2.89 -22.62
C LEU A 180 28.27 -1.77 -22.41
N SER A 181 29.56 -2.09 -22.28
CA SER A 181 30.62 -1.10 -22.07
C SER A 181 30.81 -0.13 -23.23
N GLU A 182 30.34 -0.49 -24.43
CA GLU A 182 30.40 0.36 -25.63
C GLU A 182 29.15 1.23 -25.82
N GLN A 183 28.07 0.92 -25.10
CA GLN A 183 26.78 1.58 -25.29
C GLN A 183 26.71 2.89 -24.51
N THR A 184 25.99 3.86 -25.06
CA THR A 184 25.63 5.08 -24.35
C THR A 184 24.24 4.92 -23.73
N VAL A 185 24.17 4.98 -22.40
CA VAL A 185 22.91 4.87 -21.66
C VAL A 185 22.41 6.25 -21.25
N LEU A 186 21.14 6.53 -21.52
CA LEU A 186 20.43 7.71 -21.09
C LEU A 186 19.33 7.34 -20.10
N LEU A 187 19.49 7.81 -18.87
CA LEU A 187 18.55 7.61 -17.77
C LEU A 187 17.69 8.86 -17.60
N ILE A 188 16.37 8.69 -17.57
CA ILE A 188 15.41 9.80 -17.50
C ILE A 188 14.64 9.69 -16.19
N GLY A 189 14.80 10.71 -15.35
CA GLY A 189 14.33 10.73 -13.97
C GLY A 189 15.49 10.74 -12.97
N ALA A 190 15.14 10.84 -11.70
CA ALA A 190 16.09 10.79 -10.59
C ALA A 190 15.48 10.12 -9.35
N GLY A 191 14.54 9.20 -9.57
CA GLY A 191 13.97 8.37 -8.51
C GLY A 191 14.84 7.15 -8.20
N GLU A 192 14.45 6.43 -7.16
CA GLU A 192 15.13 5.21 -6.67
C GLU A 192 15.37 4.19 -7.79
N MET A 193 14.40 4.01 -8.69
CA MET A 193 14.51 3.09 -9.83
C MET A 193 15.65 3.46 -10.80
N ILE A 194 15.81 4.75 -11.10
CA ILE A 194 16.87 5.23 -11.98
C ILE A 194 18.24 5.10 -11.31
N GLU A 195 18.32 5.41 -10.02
CA GLU A 195 19.56 5.24 -9.26
C GLU A 195 20.00 3.77 -9.23
N LEU A 196 19.05 2.85 -9.00
CA LEU A 196 19.32 1.42 -8.97
C LEU A 196 19.71 0.88 -10.36
N CYS A 197 19.06 1.34 -11.43
CA CYS A 197 19.49 1.06 -12.81
C CYS A 197 20.92 1.54 -13.06
N ALA A 198 21.25 2.77 -12.65
CA ALA A 198 22.61 3.32 -12.79
C ALA A 198 23.64 2.47 -12.05
N GLN A 199 23.31 2.04 -10.82
CA GLN A 199 24.17 1.16 -10.02
C GLN A 199 24.49 -0.15 -10.75
N TYR A 200 23.46 -0.85 -11.27
CA TYR A 200 23.67 -2.13 -11.95
C TYR A 200 24.39 -1.96 -13.29
N LEU A 201 24.06 -0.93 -14.07
CA LEU A 201 24.76 -0.64 -15.33
C LEU A 201 26.25 -0.33 -15.08
N ASN A 202 26.57 0.40 -14.01
CA ASN A 202 27.94 0.66 -13.61
C ASN A 202 28.68 -0.63 -13.20
N GLN A 203 28.03 -1.51 -12.42
CA GLN A 203 28.58 -2.83 -12.07
C GLN A 203 28.83 -3.71 -13.30
N LYS A 204 28.08 -3.49 -14.38
CA LYS A 204 28.24 -4.16 -15.68
C LYS A 204 29.24 -3.48 -16.62
N GLY A 205 29.89 -2.41 -16.17
CA GLY A 205 30.97 -1.76 -16.90
C GLY A 205 30.51 -0.80 -18.02
N VAL A 206 29.28 -0.26 -17.94
CA VAL A 206 28.85 0.81 -18.85
C VAL A 206 29.71 2.05 -18.64
N ASN A 207 30.40 2.49 -19.69
CA ASN A 207 31.34 3.62 -19.61
C ASN A 207 30.71 4.99 -19.83
N LYS A 208 29.55 5.04 -20.51
CA LYS A 208 28.90 6.30 -20.91
C LYS A 208 27.46 6.33 -20.42
N MET A 209 27.25 7.03 -19.31
CA MET A 209 25.92 7.27 -18.76
C MET A 209 25.59 8.76 -18.81
N ILE A 210 24.34 9.07 -19.13
CA ILE A 210 23.77 10.42 -19.10
C ILE A 210 22.51 10.35 -18.24
N VAL A 211 22.37 11.22 -17.25
CA VAL A 211 21.19 11.32 -16.40
C VAL A 211 20.47 12.63 -16.69
N ALA A 212 19.22 12.54 -17.14
CA ALA A 212 18.36 13.66 -17.46
C ALA A 212 17.25 13.78 -16.42
N ASN A 213 17.08 14.95 -15.82
CA ASN A 213 15.95 15.19 -14.92
C ASN A 213 15.38 16.60 -15.07
N ARG A 214 14.12 16.79 -14.66
CA ARG A 214 13.47 18.11 -14.67
C ARG A 214 14.25 19.11 -13.81
N THR A 215 14.68 18.67 -12.63
CA THR A 215 15.54 19.40 -11.70
C THR A 215 16.96 18.85 -11.81
N ILE A 216 17.88 19.66 -12.32
CA ILE A 216 19.23 19.20 -12.70
C ILE A 216 20.04 18.74 -11.47
N GLU A 217 19.81 19.35 -10.31
CA GLU A 217 20.47 19.04 -9.05
C GLU A 217 20.24 17.58 -8.63
N ASN A 218 19.06 17.03 -8.92
CA ASN A 218 18.76 15.62 -8.64
C ASN A 218 19.49 14.67 -9.60
N ALA A 219 19.63 15.05 -10.88
CA ALA A 219 20.45 14.29 -11.83
C ALA A 219 21.94 14.34 -11.45
N GLN A 220 22.42 15.47 -10.92
CA GLN A 220 23.80 15.63 -10.46
C GLN A 220 24.16 14.67 -9.32
N LYS A 221 23.24 14.40 -8.39
CA LYS A 221 23.46 13.44 -7.29
C LYS A 221 23.81 12.05 -7.82
N ILE A 222 23.00 11.51 -8.73
CA ILE A 222 23.21 10.21 -9.35
C ILE A 222 24.48 10.24 -10.23
N ALA A 223 24.63 11.31 -11.01
CA ALA A 223 25.77 11.46 -11.91
C ALA A 223 27.12 11.49 -11.17
N HIS A 224 27.19 12.13 -10.00
CA HIS A 224 28.39 12.16 -9.17
C HIS A 224 28.76 10.77 -8.63
N LEU A 225 27.77 9.97 -8.22
CA LEU A 225 27.99 8.62 -7.67
C LEU A 225 28.55 7.64 -8.72
N TYR A 226 28.11 7.77 -9.98
CA TYR A 226 28.43 6.81 -11.04
C TYR A 226 29.22 7.40 -12.20
N GLN A 227 29.86 8.56 -11.99
CA GLN A 227 30.68 9.27 -13.00
C GLN A 227 29.93 9.51 -14.33
N ALA A 228 28.61 9.74 -14.26
CA ALA A 228 27.78 10.01 -15.41
C ALA A 228 27.76 11.51 -15.76
N GLN A 229 27.29 11.85 -16.95
CA GLN A 229 26.95 13.23 -17.30
C GLN A 229 25.55 13.57 -16.80
N SER A 230 25.35 14.71 -16.14
CA SER A 230 24.01 15.20 -15.80
C SER A 230 23.56 16.27 -16.80
N ILE A 231 22.27 16.24 -17.18
CA ILE A 231 21.65 17.23 -18.05
C ILE A 231 20.26 17.61 -17.54
N SER A 232 19.78 18.79 -17.95
CA SER A 232 18.37 19.13 -17.78
C SER A 232 17.52 18.35 -18.78
N LEU A 233 16.31 17.95 -18.37
CA LEU A 233 15.33 17.31 -19.27
C LEU A 233 15.04 18.18 -20.51
N LYS A 234 15.16 19.51 -20.42
CA LYS A 234 15.03 20.41 -21.59
C LYS A 234 16.07 20.15 -22.68
N GLN A 235 17.22 19.58 -22.32
CA GLN A 235 18.30 19.23 -23.23
C GLN A 235 18.13 17.83 -23.83
N PHE A 236 17.13 17.05 -23.41
CA PHE A 236 16.89 15.69 -23.87
C PHE A 236 16.87 15.57 -25.40
N SER A 237 16.15 16.47 -26.09
CA SER A 237 16.02 16.46 -27.54
C SER A 237 17.34 16.66 -28.29
N SER A 238 18.33 17.31 -27.67
CA SER A 238 19.65 17.51 -28.26
C SER A 238 20.59 16.33 -28.04
N VAL A 239 20.32 15.44 -27.08
CA VAL A 239 21.21 14.31 -26.74
C VAL A 239 20.64 12.94 -27.08
N VAL A 240 19.32 12.81 -27.26
CA VAL A 240 18.64 11.52 -27.45
C VAL A 240 19.24 10.68 -28.58
N HIS A 241 19.69 11.32 -29.66
CA HIS A 241 20.32 10.65 -30.80
C HIS A 241 21.66 9.98 -30.45
N LYS A 242 22.29 10.29 -29.30
CA LYS A 242 23.53 9.66 -28.84
C LYS A 242 23.28 8.37 -28.06
N ALA A 243 22.08 8.19 -27.50
CA ALA A 243 21.77 7.07 -26.63
C ALA A 243 21.45 5.81 -27.44
N ASP A 244 22.04 4.68 -27.03
CA ASP A 244 21.71 3.35 -27.54
C ASP A 244 20.65 2.68 -26.64
N ILE A 245 20.68 3.02 -25.35
CA ILE A 245 19.74 2.55 -24.32
C ILE A 245 19.11 3.76 -23.65
N ILE A 246 17.78 3.80 -23.56
CA ILE A 246 17.02 4.81 -22.84
C ILE A 246 16.19 4.11 -21.76
N ILE A 247 16.37 4.50 -20.50
CA ILE A 247 15.56 3.98 -19.38
C ILE A 247 14.85 5.16 -18.73
N SER A 248 13.52 5.10 -18.65
CA SER A 248 12.70 6.16 -18.09
C SER A 248 11.96 5.70 -16.84
N SER A 249 11.95 6.55 -15.82
CA SER A 249 11.09 6.41 -14.64
C SER A 249 10.89 7.79 -14.01
N THR A 250 9.87 8.51 -14.48
CA THR A 250 9.46 9.80 -13.91
C THR A 250 8.08 9.76 -13.27
N ALA A 251 7.72 10.84 -12.57
CA ALA A 251 6.39 11.05 -12.00
C ALA A 251 5.50 11.93 -12.91
N ALA A 252 5.78 11.96 -14.22
CA ALA A 252 4.98 12.74 -15.16
C ALA A 252 3.56 12.13 -15.29
N SER A 253 2.57 13.00 -15.43
CA SER A 253 1.17 12.58 -15.61
C SER A 253 0.81 12.30 -17.07
N VAL A 254 1.71 12.64 -18.00
CA VAL A 254 1.56 12.47 -19.44
C VAL A 254 2.92 12.06 -20.04
N PRO A 255 2.94 11.31 -21.15
CA PRO A 255 4.17 10.97 -21.83
C PRO A 255 5.00 12.21 -22.16
N ILE A 256 6.29 12.13 -21.84
CA ILE A 256 7.29 13.19 -22.08
C ILE A 256 8.17 12.90 -23.30
N ILE A 257 8.13 11.66 -23.81
CA ILE A 257 8.89 11.20 -24.97
C ILE A 257 7.92 10.78 -26.07
N GLY A 258 7.77 11.65 -27.07
CA GLY A 258 6.86 11.40 -28.19
C GLY A 258 7.51 10.82 -29.43
N LYS A 259 6.69 10.20 -30.29
CA LYS A 259 7.12 9.52 -31.53
C LYS A 259 7.96 10.41 -32.44
N GLY A 260 7.51 11.63 -32.71
CA GLY A 260 8.20 12.54 -33.64
C GLY A 260 9.62 12.94 -33.19
N LEU A 261 9.85 12.98 -31.87
CA LEU A 261 11.18 13.25 -31.31
C LEU A 261 12.12 12.06 -31.55
N ILE A 262 11.66 10.84 -31.29
CA ILE A 262 12.45 9.62 -31.50
C ILE A 262 12.71 9.39 -32.99
N GLU A 263 11.71 9.61 -33.85
CA GLU A 263 11.88 9.50 -35.30
C GLU A 263 12.97 10.47 -35.83
N SER A 264 12.99 11.71 -35.32
CA SER A 264 14.03 12.69 -35.66
C SER A 264 15.41 12.28 -35.14
N ALA A 265 15.47 11.60 -33.99
CA ALA A 265 16.70 11.07 -33.43
C ALA A 265 17.25 9.90 -34.27
N LEU A 266 16.39 8.98 -34.70
CA LEU A 266 16.75 7.84 -35.56
C LEU A 266 17.33 8.29 -36.91
N LYS A 267 16.76 9.33 -37.52
CA LYS A 267 17.30 9.94 -38.75
C LYS A 267 18.75 10.42 -38.55
N LYS A 268 19.05 11.08 -37.42
CA LYS A 268 20.43 11.49 -37.07
C LYS A 268 21.35 10.31 -36.77
N ARG A 269 20.78 9.21 -36.27
CA ARG A 269 21.48 7.94 -35.99
C ARG A 269 21.66 7.06 -37.22
N LYS A 270 21.20 7.49 -38.40
CA LYS A 270 21.19 6.66 -39.62
C LYS A 270 20.49 5.32 -39.38
N HIS A 271 19.36 5.34 -38.67
CA HIS A 271 18.58 4.14 -38.34
C HIS A 271 19.33 3.11 -37.47
N LYS A 272 20.36 3.51 -36.72
CA LYS A 272 20.93 2.66 -35.68
C LYS A 272 19.88 2.43 -34.58
N PRO A 273 19.55 1.18 -34.22
CA PRO A 273 18.47 0.90 -33.27
C PRO A 273 18.66 1.55 -31.90
N ILE A 274 17.53 1.71 -31.20
CA ILE A 274 17.48 2.19 -29.81
C ILE A 274 16.67 1.19 -28.99
N PHE A 275 17.23 0.77 -27.86
CA PHE A 275 16.48 0.06 -26.82
C PHE A 275 15.89 1.08 -25.86
N MET A 276 14.59 1.00 -25.62
CA MET A 276 13.86 1.90 -24.72
C MET A 276 13.11 1.07 -23.70
N LEU A 277 13.27 1.42 -22.42
CA LEU A 277 12.55 0.80 -21.32
C LEU A 277 11.80 1.86 -20.52
N ASP A 278 10.49 1.74 -20.49
CA ASP A 278 9.61 2.58 -19.70
C ASP A 278 9.21 1.86 -18.40
N ILE A 279 9.68 2.38 -17.27
CA ILE A 279 9.37 1.89 -15.93
C ILE A 279 8.39 2.84 -15.22
N ALA A 280 7.91 3.90 -15.88
CA ALA A 280 6.99 4.87 -15.30
C ALA A 280 5.53 4.44 -15.45
N ILE A 281 4.73 4.77 -14.43
CA ILE A 281 3.27 4.62 -14.45
C ILE A 281 2.67 5.88 -13.78
N PRO A 282 2.00 6.77 -14.54
CA PRO A 282 1.76 6.73 -15.99
C PRO A 282 3.03 6.70 -16.86
N ARG A 283 2.97 6.11 -18.06
CA ARG A 283 4.10 5.98 -18.99
C ARG A 283 4.73 7.32 -19.36
N ASP A 284 6.05 7.31 -19.46
CA ASP A 284 6.84 8.44 -19.94
C ASP A 284 6.95 8.46 -21.47
N ILE A 285 6.80 7.31 -22.12
CA ILE A 285 6.98 7.12 -23.56
C ILE A 285 5.62 6.87 -24.22
N GLU A 286 5.34 7.61 -25.30
CA GLU A 286 4.17 7.38 -26.14
C GLU A 286 4.19 5.96 -26.72
N PRO A 287 3.10 5.16 -26.62
CA PRO A 287 3.05 3.81 -27.18
C PRO A 287 3.36 3.75 -28.69
N GLU A 288 3.05 4.83 -29.43
CA GLU A 288 3.31 4.95 -30.86
C GLU A 288 4.80 4.98 -31.21
N VAL A 289 5.69 5.22 -30.24
CA VAL A 289 7.15 5.08 -30.39
C VAL A 289 7.52 3.64 -30.70
N GLY A 290 6.83 2.65 -30.13
CA GLY A 290 7.05 1.23 -30.40
C GLY A 290 6.66 0.77 -31.81
N GLN A 291 6.01 1.63 -32.61
CA GLN A 291 5.70 1.35 -34.01
C GLN A 291 6.87 1.68 -34.96
N LEU A 292 7.96 2.24 -34.46
CA LEU A 292 9.16 2.56 -35.24
C LEU A 292 10.04 1.30 -35.37
N ASP A 293 10.40 0.92 -36.59
CA ASP A 293 11.13 -0.33 -36.88
C ASP A 293 12.47 -0.43 -36.13
N ASP A 294 13.15 0.70 -35.91
CA ASP A 294 14.45 0.77 -35.24
C ASP A 294 14.35 1.01 -33.72
N VAL A 295 13.17 0.81 -33.12
CA VAL A 295 12.95 0.99 -31.67
C VAL A 295 12.45 -0.28 -31.03
N TYR A 296 13.19 -0.73 -30.03
CA TYR A 296 12.77 -1.81 -29.15
C TYR A 296 12.23 -1.20 -27.86
N LEU A 297 10.92 -0.90 -27.82
CA LEU A 297 10.25 -0.35 -26.66
C LEU A 297 9.70 -1.46 -25.78
N TYR A 298 10.11 -1.45 -24.52
CA TYR A 298 9.64 -2.35 -23.47
C TYR A 298 9.06 -1.54 -22.32
N THR A 299 8.14 -2.16 -21.60
CA THR A 299 7.48 -1.62 -20.42
C THR A 299 7.78 -2.48 -19.19
N VAL A 300 7.25 -2.07 -18.03
CA VAL A 300 7.33 -2.87 -16.80
C VAL A 300 6.80 -4.30 -17.01
N ASP A 301 5.73 -4.47 -17.79
CA ASP A 301 5.07 -5.79 -17.96
C ASP A 301 5.93 -6.74 -18.77
N ASP A 302 6.69 -6.24 -19.74
CA ASP A 302 7.57 -7.07 -20.55
C ASP A 302 8.74 -7.65 -19.73
N LEU A 303 9.07 -7.04 -18.60
CA LEU A 303 10.09 -7.54 -17.69
C LEU A 303 9.63 -8.79 -16.92
N GLU A 304 8.32 -9.05 -16.79
CA GLU A 304 7.79 -10.27 -16.14
C GLU A 304 8.35 -11.53 -16.78
N GLN A 305 8.40 -11.55 -18.11
CA GLN A 305 8.84 -12.72 -18.87
C GLN A 305 10.33 -13.05 -18.62
N VAL A 306 11.14 -12.04 -18.28
CA VAL A 306 12.59 -12.20 -18.03
C VAL A 306 12.86 -12.70 -16.61
N VAL A 307 11.96 -12.43 -15.65
CA VAL A 307 12.11 -12.82 -14.23
C VAL A 307 11.91 -14.33 -14.02
N ASN A 308 11.18 -14.99 -14.92
CA ASN A 308 10.76 -16.38 -14.81
C ASN A 308 11.89 -17.41 -14.99
N ASP A 309 13.10 -17.02 -15.39
CA ASP A 309 14.22 -17.96 -15.56
C ASP A 309 14.85 -18.44 -14.22
N ASN A 310 14.42 -17.91 -13.06
CA ASN A 310 14.97 -18.21 -11.72
C ASN A 310 13.99 -18.93 -10.74
N ILE A 311 12.98 -19.64 -11.25
CA ILE A 311 11.82 -20.12 -10.47
C ILE A 311 12.16 -21.17 -9.39
N GLY A 312 13.09 -22.10 -9.64
CA GLY A 312 13.23 -23.33 -8.83
C GLY A 312 13.60 -23.14 -7.36
N ASN A 313 14.51 -22.21 -7.03
CA ASN A 313 14.85 -21.91 -5.62
C ASN A 313 13.80 -21.03 -4.94
N ARG A 314 12.98 -20.32 -5.71
CA ARG A 314 12.03 -19.32 -5.19
C ARG A 314 10.71 -19.94 -4.72
N GLU A 315 10.26 -21.03 -5.33
CA GLU A 315 9.03 -21.70 -4.88
C GLU A 315 9.16 -22.25 -3.46
N LYS A 316 10.34 -22.77 -3.09
CA LYS A 316 10.62 -23.23 -1.72
C LYS A 316 10.55 -22.09 -0.71
N GLU A 317 11.20 -20.97 -1.00
CA GLU A 317 11.19 -19.79 -0.14
C GLU A 317 9.79 -19.16 -0.04
N LYS A 318 9.03 -19.16 -1.14
CA LYS A 318 7.62 -18.74 -1.15
C LYS A 318 6.77 -19.60 -0.21
N GLY A 319 6.96 -20.93 -0.22
CA GLY A 319 6.28 -21.83 0.71
C GLY A 319 6.57 -21.50 2.18
N LEU A 320 7.85 -21.30 2.53
CA LEU A 320 8.25 -20.91 3.88
C LEU A 320 7.63 -19.57 4.32
N ALA A 321 7.62 -18.58 3.43
CA ALA A 321 7.01 -17.28 3.71
C ALA A 321 5.49 -17.39 3.93
N GLN A 322 4.80 -18.19 3.12
CA GLN A 322 3.36 -18.45 3.29
C GLN A 322 3.06 -19.10 4.65
N GLU A 323 3.86 -20.06 5.10
CA GLU A 323 3.70 -20.65 6.43
C GLU A 323 3.84 -19.62 7.56
N ILE A 324 4.80 -18.70 7.44
CA ILE A 324 4.99 -17.61 8.40
C ILE A 324 3.76 -16.69 8.40
N ILE A 325 3.27 -16.31 7.23
CA ILE A 325 2.08 -15.46 7.08
C ILE A 325 0.86 -16.10 7.73
N ILE A 326 0.60 -17.39 7.47
CA ILE A 326 -0.52 -18.12 8.05
C ILE A 326 -0.45 -18.10 9.59
N LYS A 327 0.71 -18.43 10.16
CA LYS A 327 0.92 -18.43 11.63
C LYS A 327 0.73 -17.03 12.23
N GLN A 328 1.23 -15.98 11.57
CA GLN A 328 1.05 -14.61 12.02
C GLN A 328 -0.42 -14.16 11.93
N ASN A 329 -1.11 -14.50 10.84
CA ASN A 329 -2.51 -14.13 10.64
C ASN A 329 -3.43 -14.76 11.69
N GLN A 330 -3.12 -15.98 12.16
CA GLN A 330 -3.84 -16.58 13.29
C GLN A 330 -3.78 -15.72 14.57
N VAL A 331 -2.62 -15.15 14.88
CA VAL A 331 -2.45 -14.24 16.04
C VAL A 331 -3.28 -12.96 15.87
N PHE A 332 -3.33 -12.42 14.64
CA PHE A 332 -4.16 -11.24 14.36
C PHE A 332 -5.65 -11.55 14.48
N ASN A 333 -6.10 -12.69 13.99
CA ASN A 333 -7.50 -13.11 14.07
C ASN A 333 -7.94 -13.32 15.53
N GLN A 334 -7.10 -13.93 16.37
CA GLN A 334 -7.36 -14.02 17.80
C GLN A 334 -7.53 -12.64 18.45
N TRP A 335 -6.79 -11.62 17.98
CA TRP A 335 -7.00 -10.25 18.45
C TRP A 335 -8.33 -9.65 17.95
N LEU A 336 -8.74 -9.91 16.72
CA LEU A 336 -10.04 -9.47 16.20
C LEU A 336 -11.19 -10.05 17.04
N ASP A 337 -11.10 -11.32 17.45
CA ASP A 337 -12.12 -11.98 18.27
C ASP A 337 -12.27 -11.33 19.66
N ILE A 338 -11.23 -10.65 20.16
CA ILE A 338 -11.24 -9.94 21.45
C ILE A 338 -11.81 -8.51 21.30
N LEU A 339 -11.80 -7.93 20.10
CA LEU A 339 -12.22 -6.54 19.86
C LEU A 339 -13.68 -6.23 20.28
N PRO A 340 -14.68 -7.10 20.04
CA PRO A 340 -16.04 -6.92 20.55
C PRO A 340 -16.08 -6.76 22.08
N ASN A 341 -15.21 -7.49 22.79
CA ASN A 341 -15.14 -7.46 24.25
C ASN A 341 -14.60 -6.12 24.75
N GLU A 342 -13.55 -5.56 24.11
CA GLU A 342 -13.03 -4.23 24.46
C GLU A 342 -14.09 -3.13 24.29
N GLN A 343 -14.84 -3.17 23.18
CA GLN A 343 -15.92 -2.21 22.92
C GLN A 343 -17.05 -2.34 23.95
N LEU A 344 -17.42 -3.58 24.30
CA LEU A 344 -18.41 -3.84 25.34
C LEU A 344 -17.97 -3.25 26.69
N VAL A 345 -16.68 -3.40 27.07
CA VAL A 345 -16.14 -2.79 28.30
C VAL A 345 -16.23 -1.26 28.24
N GLN A 346 -15.93 -0.64 27.11
CA GLN A 346 -16.04 0.82 26.95
C GLN A 346 -17.50 1.29 27.10
N PHE A 347 -18.46 0.60 26.48
CA PHE A 347 -19.88 0.90 26.64
C PHE A 347 -20.33 0.75 28.09
N TYR A 348 -19.88 -0.30 28.78
CA TYR A 348 -20.17 -0.50 30.19
C TYR A 348 -19.66 0.66 31.05
N ARG A 349 -18.42 1.11 30.81
CA ARG A 349 -17.83 2.26 31.51
C ARG A 349 -18.57 3.57 31.23
N PHE A 350 -18.97 3.81 29.98
CA PHE A 350 -19.72 5.00 29.60
C PHE A 350 -21.10 5.03 30.27
N GLY A 351 -21.83 3.91 30.22
CA GLY A 351 -23.12 3.77 30.90
C GLY A 351 -23.00 3.94 32.41
N ALA A 352 -21.99 3.33 33.05
CA ALA A 352 -21.74 3.45 34.47
C ALA A 352 -21.44 4.90 34.90
N ASN A 353 -20.59 5.61 34.14
CA ASN A 353 -20.30 7.02 34.40
C ASN A 353 -21.53 7.90 34.21
N SER A 354 -22.33 7.67 33.17
CA SER A 354 -23.57 8.42 32.94
C SER A 354 -24.55 8.29 34.11
N ILE A 355 -24.71 7.08 34.65
CA ILE A 355 -25.54 6.82 35.84
C ILE A 355 -24.97 7.55 37.08
N LYS A 356 -23.65 7.48 37.28
CA LYS A 356 -22.96 8.15 38.38
C LYS A 356 -23.17 9.66 38.32
N ASP A 357 -22.98 10.27 37.15
CA ASP A 357 -23.10 11.72 36.96
C ASP A 357 -24.54 12.20 37.19
N GLU A 358 -25.55 11.46 36.68
CA GLU A 358 -26.97 11.76 36.91
C GLU A 358 -27.35 11.75 38.41
N LEU A 359 -26.90 10.73 39.15
CA LEU A 359 -27.19 10.62 40.58
C LEU A 359 -26.41 11.66 41.40
N LEU A 360 -25.16 11.93 41.02
CA LEU A 360 -24.30 12.92 41.67
C LEU A 360 -24.91 14.33 41.54
N GLU A 361 -25.39 14.72 40.35
CA GLU A 361 -26.07 16.01 40.18
C GLU A 361 -27.30 16.16 41.08
N LYS A 362 -28.10 15.10 41.24
CA LYS A 362 -29.26 15.10 42.15
C LYS A 362 -28.84 15.27 43.61
N ALA A 363 -27.80 14.54 44.04
CA ALA A 363 -27.25 14.65 45.38
C ALA A 363 -26.70 16.06 45.67
N ILE A 364 -25.95 16.64 44.73
CA ILE A 364 -25.42 18.01 44.85
C ILE A 364 -26.55 19.04 44.97
N LYS A 365 -27.64 18.89 44.20
CA LYS A 365 -28.82 19.78 44.32
C LYS A 365 -29.47 19.67 45.68
N GLN A 366 -29.61 18.46 46.24
CA GLN A 366 -30.18 18.26 47.57
C GLN A 366 -29.31 18.86 48.68
N LEU A 367 -27.98 18.72 48.58
CA LEU A 367 -27.04 19.34 49.51
C LEU A 367 -27.13 20.87 49.49
N LYS A 368 -27.21 21.47 48.29
CA LYS A 368 -27.39 22.93 48.15
C LYS A 368 -28.70 23.44 48.74
N ASN A 369 -29.73 22.59 48.80
CA ASN A 369 -31.03 22.91 49.37
C ASN A 369 -31.10 22.69 50.90
N GLY A 370 -29.98 22.37 51.56
CA GLY A 370 -29.89 22.27 53.02
C GLY A 370 -30.39 20.97 53.63
N ALA A 371 -30.53 19.90 52.83
CA ALA A 371 -30.85 18.58 53.36
C ALA A 371 -29.64 17.90 54.03
N ASP A 372 -29.88 16.91 54.89
CA ASP A 372 -28.83 16.24 55.66
C ASP A 372 -27.79 15.56 54.77
N SER A 373 -26.52 15.84 55.04
CA SER A 373 -25.40 15.37 54.23
C SER A 373 -25.15 13.88 54.36
N GLU A 374 -25.34 13.29 55.54
CA GLU A 374 -25.11 11.85 55.72
C GLU A 374 -26.15 11.02 54.96
N ASP A 375 -27.42 11.39 55.08
CA ASP A 375 -28.52 10.71 54.40
C ASP A 375 -28.40 10.77 52.87
N ILE A 376 -27.98 11.91 52.32
CA ILE A 376 -27.79 12.07 50.86
C ILE A 376 -26.64 11.19 50.36
N ILE A 377 -25.52 11.14 51.08
CA ILE A 377 -24.36 10.33 50.68
C ILE A 377 -24.70 8.84 50.73
N ARG A 378 -25.37 8.37 51.79
CA ARG A 378 -25.83 6.98 51.90
C ARG A 378 -26.79 6.62 50.77
N LYS A 379 -27.79 7.48 50.51
CA LYS A 379 -28.76 7.28 49.44
C LYS A 379 -28.11 7.25 48.05
N LEU A 380 -27.13 8.13 47.80
CA LEU A 380 -26.35 8.13 46.56
C LEU A 380 -25.60 6.81 46.37
N ALA A 381 -24.92 6.33 47.40
CA ALA A 381 -24.16 5.08 47.37
C ALA A 381 -25.07 3.87 47.07
N ASP A 382 -26.20 3.76 47.78
CA ASP A 382 -27.16 2.68 47.59
C ASP A 382 -27.80 2.71 46.20
N GLN A 383 -28.20 3.90 45.72
CA GLN A 383 -28.80 4.05 44.40
C GLN A 383 -27.82 3.75 43.28
N LEU A 384 -26.56 4.17 43.43
CA LEU A 384 -25.50 3.89 42.47
C LEU A 384 -25.22 2.39 42.39
N ALA A 385 -25.04 1.72 43.53
CA ALA A 385 -24.82 0.29 43.58
C ALA A 385 -25.98 -0.48 42.93
N ASN A 386 -27.22 -0.16 43.31
CA ASN A 386 -28.40 -0.84 42.77
C ASN A 386 -28.57 -0.63 41.26
N LYS A 387 -28.40 0.61 40.76
CA LYS A 387 -28.51 0.89 39.32
C LYS A 387 -27.44 0.18 38.50
N LEU A 388 -26.19 0.14 38.98
CA LEU A 388 -25.09 -0.53 38.30
C LEU A 388 -25.25 -2.06 38.29
N LEU A 389 -25.77 -2.64 39.37
CA LEU A 389 -25.89 -4.10 39.53
C LEU A 389 -27.17 -4.68 38.90
N HIS A 390 -28.22 -3.88 38.71
CA HIS A 390 -29.52 -4.37 38.26
C HIS A 390 -29.47 -5.14 36.93
N LEU A 391 -28.86 -4.56 35.90
CA LEU A 391 -28.77 -5.18 34.57
C LEU A 391 -27.87 -6.43 34.54
N PRO A 392 -26.63 -6.41 35.09
CA PRO A 392 -25.83 -7.63 35.16
C PRO A 392 -26.48 -8.74 35.98
N PHE A 393 -27.15 -8.44 37.10
CA PHE A 393 -27.86 -9.45 37.88
C PHE A 393 -29.03 -10.07 37.13
N LYS A 394 -29.78 -9.26 36.35
CA LYS A 394 -30.85 -9.76 35.50
C LYS A 394 -30.30 -10.73 34.44
N ASN A 395 -29.19 -10.39 33.80
CA ASN A 395 -28.56 -11.22 32.79
C ASN A 395 -28.02 -12.52 33.40
N ILE A 396 -27.32 -12.47 34.54
CA ILE A 396 -26.81 -13.66 35.23
C ILE A 396 -27.95 -14.64 35.57
N LYS A 397 -29.11 -14.14 36.02
CA LYS A 397 -30.29 -14.97 36.32
C LYS A 397 -30.92 -15.64 35.10
N GLN A 398 -30.63 -15.16 33.89
CA GLN A 398 -31.20 -15.67 32.63
C GLN A 398 -30.21 -16.55 31.84
N THR A 399 -28.98 -16.71 32.33
CA THR A 399 -27.90 -17.43 31.65
C THR A 399 -27.88 -18.92 32.01
N SER A 400 -27.54 -19.78 31.03
CA SER A 400 -27.39 -21.24 31.23
C SER A 400 -26.19 -21.60 32.12
N ILE A 401 -26.24 -22.79 32.74
CA ILE A 401 -25.25 -23.25 33.73
C ILE A 401 -23.81 -23.27 33.18
N GLU A 402 -23.63 -23.63 31.90
CA GLU A 402 -22.30 -23.69 31.25
C GLU A 402 -21.60 -22.31 31.18
N ASN A 403 -22.38 -21.23 31.09
CA ASN A 403 -21.89 -19.85 30.99
C ASN A 403 -21.74 -19.15 32.36
N LEU A 404 -22.16 -19.78 33.47
CA LEU A 404 -22.04 -19.23 34.83
C LEU A 404 -20.60 -19.28 35.36
N SER A 405 -19.82 -20.29 34.96
CA SER A 405 -18.43 -20.48 35.39
C SER A 405 -17.53 -19.26 35.09
N GLN A 406 -17.79 -18.56 33.98
CA GLN A 406 -17.07 -17.35 33.58
C GLN A 406 -17.43 -16.12 34.43
N CYS A 407 -18.61 -16.12 35.09
CA CYS A 407 -19.09 -15.01 35.92
C CYS A 407 -18.57 -15.08 37.37
N GLU A 408 -18.12 -16.23 37.84
CA GLU A 408 -17.60 -16.41 39.21
C GLU A 408 -16.36 -15.53 39.48
N GLY A 409 -15.51 -15.35 38.47
CA GLY A 409 -14.33 -14.49 38.53
C GLY A 409 -14.64 -12.98 38.59
N CYS A 410 -15.90 -12.57 38.35
CA CYS A 410 -16.33 -11.18 38.41
C CYS A 410 -16.84 -10.75 39.80
N ILE A 411 -16.92 -11.68 40.76
CA ILE A 411 -17.38 -11.39 42.12
C ILE A 411 -16.30 -10.58 42.87
N PRO A 412 -16.61 -9.37 43.38
CA PRO A 412 -15.66 -8.60 44.16
C PRO A 412 -15.16 -9.44 45.35
N PRO A 413 -13.84 -9.48 45.63
CA PRO A 413 -13.32 -10.26 46.74
C PRO A 413 -13.89 -9.72 48.05
N ILE A 414 -14.59 -10.58 48.79
CA ILE A 414 -15.01 -10.27 50.16
C ILE A 414 -13.74 -10.29 50.99
N LYS A 415 -13.21 -9.11 51.33
CA LYS A 415 -12.16 -9.00 52.35
C LYS A 415 -12.76 -9.51 53.66
N LYS A 416 -12.29 -10.68 54.11
CA LYS A 416 -12.61 -11.22 55.44
C LYS A 416 -11.95 -10.40 56.52
#